data_AF-A0A2D4I6B6-F1
#
_entry.id   AF-A0A2D4I6B6-F1
#
_cell.length_a   1.000
_cell.length_b   1.000
_cell.length_c   1.000
_cell.angle_alpha   90.00
_cell.angle_beta   90.00
_cell.angle_gamma   90.00
#
_symmetry.space_group_name_H-M   'P 1'
#
loop_
_entity.id
_entity.type
_entity.pdbx_description
1 polymer ?
#
loop_
_entity_poly.entity_id
_entity_poly.type
_entity_poly.pdbx_seq_one_letter_code
_entity_poly.pdbx_strand_id
1 'polypeptide(L)'
;LDDIAGSGLVAVVVSTIGIVIFGEIVPQAICSRHGLAVGANTIFLTKFFMMMTFPASYPVSKLLDCVLGQEIGTVYNREKLLEMLRVTDPYNDLVKEELNIIQGALELRTKTVEDVMTPLRDCFMITAEAVLDFNTMSEIMESGYTRIPVFEGDRSNIVDLLFVKDLAFVDPDDCTPLKTITRFYNHPLHFVFNDTKLDAMLEEFKKVMWLA
;
A
#
# COMPACT_ATOMS: atom_id res chain seq x y z
N LEU A 1 73.12 -13.37 12.04
CA LEU A 1 72.23 -13.53 10.85
C LEU A 1 70.77 -13.63 11.28
N ASP A 2 70.46 -14.27 12.42
CA ASP A 2 69.08 -14.41 12.93
C ASP A 2 68.43 -13.10 13.43
N ASP A 3 69.21 -12.12 13.91
CA ASP A 3 68.67 -10.81 14.35
C ASP A 3 68.15 -9.94 13.18
N ILE A 4 68.76 -10.08 12.00
CA ILE A 4 68.37 -9.33 10.80
C ILE A 4 67.14 -9.96 10.15
N ALA A 5 67.04 -11.30 10.18
CA ALA A 5 65.88 -12.03 9.67
C ALA A 5 64.64 -11.84 10.57
N GLY A 6 64.80 -11.85 11.90
CA GLY A 6 63.71 -11.61 12.85
C GLY A 6 63.16 -10.18 12.79
N SER A 7 64.04 -9.18 12.71
CA SER A 7 63.65 -7.77 12.57
C SER A 7 62.95 -7.49 11.22
N GLY A 8 63.43 -8.08 10.13
CA GLY A 8 62.82 -7.94 8.80
C GLY A 8 61.43 -8.54 8.72
N LEU A 9 61.22 -9.73 9.30
CA LEU A 9 59.92 -10.41 9.30
C LEU A 9 58.89 -9.65 10.16
N VAL A 10 59.33 -9.13 11.31
CA VAL A 10 58.49 -8.26 12.16
C VAL A 10 58.14 -6.96 11.41
N ALA A 11 59.08 -6.34 10.70
CA ALA A 11 58.81 -5.13 9.91
C ALA A 11 57.80 -5.38 8.79
N VAL A 12 57.88 -6.52 8.09
CA VAL A 12 56.93 -6.89 7.04
C VAL A 12 55.53 -7.14 7.61
N VAL A 13 55.42 -7.85 8.74
CA VAL A 13 54.12 -8.14 9.36
C VAL A 13 53.48 -6.86 9.90
N VAL A 14 54.24 -6.02 10.60
CA VAL A 14 53.74 -4.75 11.16
C VAL A 14 53.34 -3.78 10.04
N SER A 15 54.15 -3.67 8.98
CA SER A 15 53.81 -2.82 7.84
C SER A 15 52.57 -3.32 7.09
N THR A 16 52.44 -4.65 6.89
CA THR A 16 51.27 -5.23 6.23
C THR A 16 50.00 -4.99 7.03
N ILE A 17 50.01 -5.25 8.34
CA ILE A 17 48.86 -5.01 9.22
C ILE A 17 48.51 -3.52 9.25
N GLY A 18 49.52 -2.64 9.35
CA GLY A 18 49.31 -1.20 9.32
C GLY A 18 48.66 -0.73 8.02
N ILE A 19 49.16 -1.19 6.87
CA ILE A 19 48.59 -0.84 5.55
C ILE A 19 47.16 -1.36 5.42
N VAL A 20 46.84 -2.57 5.88
CA VAL A 20 45.48 -3.10 5.83
C VAL A 20 44.53 -2.28 6.71
N ILE A 21 44.92 -1.98 7.95
CA ILE A 21 44.05 -1.24 8.87
C ILE A 21 43.83 0.19 8.38
N PHE A 22 44.90 0.92 8.08
CA PHE A 22 44.80 2.34 7.73
C PHE A 22 44.41 2.58 6.26
N GLY A 23 44.82 1.68 5.36
CA GLY A 23 44.59 1.82 3.92
C GLY A 23 43.28 1.20 3.43
N GLU A 24 42.75 0.19 4.13
CA GLU A 24 41.58 -0.56 3.67
C GLU A 24 40.43 -0.51 4.70
N ILE A 25 40.67 -0.99 5.92
CA ILE A 25 39.60 -1.17 6.92
C ILE A 25 39.00 0.16 7.37
N VAL A 26 39.82 1.16 7.70
CA VAL A 26 39.34 2.46 8.17
C VAL A 26 38.57 3.23 7.07
N PRO A 27 39.10 3.37 5.84
CA PRO A 27 38.35 4.00 4.75
C PRO A 27 37.05 3.26 4.42
N GLN A 28 37.09 1.93 4.36
CA GLN A 28 35.91 1.12 4.06
C GLN A 28 34.83 1.24 5.15
N ALA A 29 35.22 1.28 6.43
CA ALA A 29 34.28 1.48 7.53
C ALA A 29 33.61 2.86 7.49
N ILE A 30 34.36 3.92 7.15
CA ILE A 30 33.82 5.29 7.02
C ILE A 30 32.85 5.36 5.84
N CYS A 31 33.22 4.82 4.68
CA CYS A 31 32.39 4.75 3.49
C CYS A 31 31.15 3.88 3.69
N SER A 32 31.21 2.81 4.48
CA SER A 32 30.04 1.98 4.78
C SER A 32 29.03 2.70 5.68
N ARG A 33 29.50 3.58 6.59
CA ARG A 33 28.62 4.28 7.54
C ARG A 33 28.09 5.62 7.02
N HIS A 34 28.87 6.32 6.19
CA HIS A 34 28.50 7.63 5.61
C HIS A 34 28.49 7.61 4.07
N GLY A 35 28.22 6.45 3.46
CA GLY A 35 28.35 6.23 2.02
C GLY A 35 27.59 7.24 1.15
N LEU A 36 26.38 7.65 1.55
CA LEU A 36 25.62 8.68 0.84
C LEU A 36 26.29 10.06 0.90
N ALA A 37 26.81 10.48 2.07
CA ALA A 37 27.43 11.80 2.23
C ALA A 37 28.79 11.89 1.54
N VAL A 38 29.62 10.84 1.66
CA VAL A 38 30.91 10.74 0.99
C VAL A 38 30.73 10.60 -0.53
N GLY A 39 29.73 9.82 -0.96
CA GLY A 39 29.36 9.66 -2.36
C GLY A 39 28.87 10.96 -3.00
N ALA A 40 28.07 11.76 -2.29
CA ALA A 40 27.60 13.05 -2.77
C ALA A 40 28.77 14.04 -3.01
N ASN A 41 29.74 14.10 -2.10
CA ASN A 41 30.88 15.01 -2.22
C ASN A 41 31.91 14.56 -3.27
N THR A 42 32.04 13.25 -3.50
CA THR A 42 33.03 12.67 -4.43
C THR A 42 32.47 12.50 -5.86
N ILE A 43 31.24 12.97 -6.12
CA ILE A 43 30.51 12.70 -7.36
C ILE A 43 31.28 13.08 -8.64
N PHE A 44 32.07 14.16 -8.60
CA PHE A 44 32.86 14.61 -9.75
C PHE A 44 34.00 13.63 -10.07
N LEU A 45 34.72 13.17 -9.05
CA LEU A 45 35.80 12.19 -9.19
C LEU A 45 35.24 10.84 -9.64
N THR A 46 34.12 10.40 -9.04
CA THR A 46 33.45 9.14 -9.42
C THR A 46 32.98 9.16 -10.87
N LYS A 47 32.40 10.27 -11.36
CA LYS A 47 32.00 10.42 -12.77
C LYS A 47 33.19 10.36 -13.73
N PHE A 48 34.33 10.92 -13.35
CA PHE A 48 35.56 10.84 -14.14
C PHE A 48 36.04 9.39 -14.30
N PHE A 49 36.11 8.63 -13.20
CA PHE A 49 36.47 7.21 -13.24
C PHE A 49 35.43 6.36 -13.97
N MET A 50 34.14 6.69 -13.84
CA MET A 50 33.07 6.03 -14.58
C MET A 50 33.22 6.24 -16.09
N MET A 51 33.57 7.45 -16.54
CA MET A 51 33.83 7.73 -17.95
C MET A 51 35.06 6.98 -18.48
N MET A 52 36.14 6.89 -17.70
CA MET A 52 37.33 6.14 -18.10
C MET A 52 37.09 4.62 -18.16
N THR A 53 36.31 4.07 -17.24
CA THR A 53 36.02 2.63 -17.19
C THR A 53 34.87 2.23 -18.13
N PHE A 54 34.02 3.17 -18.54
CA PHE A 54 32.91 2.96 -19.48
C PHE A 54 33.23 2.08 -20.72
N PRO A 55 34.31 2.32 -21.49
CA PRO A 55 34.62 1.50 -22.67
C PRO A 55 34.91 0.03 -22.35
N ALA A 56 35.41 -0.28 -21.14
CA ALA A 56 35.67 -1.65 -20.69
C ALA A 56 34.43 -2.26 -20.03
N SER A 57 33.69 -1.48 -19.25
CA SER A 57 32.50 -1.95 -18.54
C SER A 57 31.32 -2.21 -19.47
N TYR A 58 31.15 -1.43 -20.55
CA TYR A 58 30.04 -1.60 -21.50
C TYR A 58 29.95 -3.01 -22.13
N PRO A 59 31.02 -3.60 -22.70
CA PRO A 59 30.95 -4.96 -23.24
C PRO A 59 30.75 -6.02 -22.15
N VAL A 60 31.31 -5.82 -20.96
CA VAL A 60 31.13 -6.73 -19.82
C VAL A 60 29.68 -6.71 -19.35
N SER A 61 29.07 -5.53 -19.17
CA SER A 61 27.67 -5.38 -18.81
C SER A 61 26.76 -5.98 -19.88
N LYS A 62 27.02 -5.73 -21.17
CA LYS A 62 26.22 -6.30 -22.27
C LYS A 62 26.30 -7.83 -22.33
N LEU A 63 27.46 -8.41 -22.01
CA LEU A 63 27.63 -9.86 -21.90
C LEU A 63 26.86 -10.40 -20.69
N LEU A 64 26.95 -9.73 -19.54
CA LEU A 64 26.21 -10.09 -18.32
C LEU A 64 24.70 -10.02 -18.54
N ASP A 65 24.18 -8.93 -19.12
CA ASP A 65 22.77 -8.74 -19.44
C ASP A 65 22.25 -9.80 -20.43
N CYS A 66 23.11 -10.29 -21.32
CA CYS A 66 22.76 -11.35 -22.26
C CYS A 66 22.69 -12.74 -21.60
N VAL A 67 23.48 -12.98 -20.55
CA VAL A 67 23.56 -14.27 -19.85
C VAL A 67 22.59 -14.36 -18.67
N LEU A 68 22.41 -13.27 -17.92
CA LEU A 68 21.54 -13.19 -16.74
C LEU A 68 20.15 -12.62 -17.04
N GLY A 69 19.92 -12.04 -18.23
CA GLY A 69 18.73 -11.25 -18.54
C GLY A 69 18.86 -9.82 -18.00
N GLN A 70 18.14 -8.87 -18.61
CA GLN A 70 18.23 -7.45 -18.24
C GLN A 70 18.11 -7.27 -16.73
N GLU A 71 19.13 -6.68 -16.10
CA GLU A 71 18.95 -6.09 -14.78
C GLU A 71 17.76 -5.14 -14.88
N ILE A 72 16.69 -5.46 -14.15
CA ILE A 72 15.54 -4.60 -13.95
C ILE A 72 16.08 -3.35 -13.26
N GLY A 73 16.55 -2.40 -14.07
CA GLY A 73 17.32 -1.27 -13.62
C GLY A 73 16.46 -0.42 -12.71
N THR A 74 16.83 -0.28 -11.44
CA THR A 74 16.39 0.78 -10.51
C THR A 74 14.88 1.02 -10.36
N VAL A 75 14.02 0.24 -10.99
CA VAL A 75 12.61 0.16 -10.68
C VAL A 75 12.55 -0.89 -9.59
N TYR A 76 12.69 -0.44 -8.34
CA TYR A 76 12.35 -1.27 -7.20
C TYR A 76 10.95 -1.81 -7.44
N ASN A 77 10.86 -3.07 -7.86
CA ASN A 77 9.59 -3.71 -8.14
C ASN A 77 8.79 -3.69 -6.84
N ARG A 78 7.49 -3.38 -6.89
CA ARG A 78 6.68 -3.15 -5.68
C ARG A 78 6.79 -4.31 -4.70
N GLU A 79 6.85 -5.51 -5.23
CA GLU A 79 7.05 -6.77 -4.51
C GLU A 79 8.39 -6.82 -3.76
N LYS A 80 9.49 -6.39 -4.40
CA LYS A 80 10.83 -6.35 -3.80
C LYS A 80 10.93 -5.29 -2.71
N LEU A 81 10.22 -4.17 -2.86
CA LEU A 81 10.14 -3.11 -1.84
C LEU A 81 9.35 -3.59 -0.62
N LEU A 82 8.23 -4.29 -0.84
CA LEU A 82 7.48 -4.98 0.22
C LEU A 82 8.31 -6.07 0.91
N GLU A 83 9.09 -6.83 0.16
CA GLU A 83 9.94 -7.90 0.68
C GLU A 83 11.09 -7.34 1.54
N MET A 84 11.77 -6.28 1.09
CA MET A 84 12.78 -5.58 1.90
C MET A 84 12.18 -5.06 3.21
N LEU A 85 11.00 -4.46 3.15
CA LEU A 85 10.30 -3.95 4.33
C LEU A 85 9.92 -5.06 5.31
N ARG A 86 9.46 -6.21 4.82
CA ARG A 86 9.14 -7.40 5.65
C ARG A 86 10.38 -8.01 6.32
N VAL A 87 11.54 -7.93 5.68
CA VAL A 87 12.80 -8.47 6.21
C VAL A 87 13.44 -7.54 7.25
N THR A 88 13.10 -6.25 7.24
CA THR A 88 13.81 -5.24 8.04
C THR A 88 13.45 -5.26 9.54
N ASP A 89 12.30 -5.80 9.98
CA ASP A 89 12.01 -5.78 11.42
C ASP A 89 11.00 -6.84 11.91
N PRO A 90 11.44 -7.92 12.60
CA PRO A 90 10.54 -8.88 13.22
C PRO A 90 10.09 -8.51 14.66
N TYR A 91 10.60 -7.43 15.27
CA TYR A 91 10.41 -7.17 16.72
C TYR A 91 9.67 -5.89 17.10
N ASN A 92 9.18 -5.13 16.13
CA ASN A 92 8.55 -3.84 16.39
C ASN A 92 7.10 -3.83 15.84
N ASP A 93 6.11 -4.13 16.69
CA ASP A 93 4.70 -4.20 16.31
C ASP A 93 4.19 -2.88 15.68
N LEU A 94 4.77 -1.74 16.09
CA LEU A 94 4.50 -0.43 15.50
C LEU A 94 4.87 -0.37 14.00
N VAL A 95 5.96 -1.03 13.60
CA VAL A 95 6.38 -1.10 12.19
C VAL A 95 5.42 -1.98 11.39
N LYS A 96 4.88 -3.04 11.99
CA LYS A 96 3.96 -3.96 11.31
C LYS A 96 2.66 -3.27 10.89
N GLU A 97 2.12 -2.38 11.72
CA GLU A 97 0.91 -1.60 11.37
C GLU A 97 1.19 -0.63 10.22
N GLU A 98 2.32 0.09 10.27
CA GLU A 98 2.76 0.97 9.18
C GLU A 98 2.96 0.19 7.87
N LEU A 99 3.56 -0.99 7.93
CA LEU A 99 3.73 -1.88 6.78
C LEU A 99 2.39 -2.36 6.21
N ASN A 100 1.43 -2.69 7.06
CA ASN A 100 0.09 -3.09 6.61
C ASN A 100 -0.64 -1.91 5.92
N ILE A 101 -0.46 -0.68 6.42
CA ILE A 101 -1.03 0.52 5.79
C ILE A 101 -0.39 0.76 4.41
N ILE A 102 0.95 0.67 4.30
CA ILE A 102 1.65 0.83 3.03
C ILE A 102 1.23 -0.27 2.05
N GLN A 103 1.15 -1.51 2.51
CA GLN A 103 0.69 -2.63 1.70
C GLN A 103 -0.75 -2.40 1.22
N GLY A 104 -1.66 -2.01 2.11
CA GLY A 104 -3.05 -1.69 1.76
C GLY A 104 -3.15 -0.56 0.74
N ALA A 105 -2.35 0.50 0.90
CA ALA A 105 -2.30 1.61 -0.06
C ALA A 105 -1.80 1.19 -1.44
N LEU A 106 -0.83 0.27 -1.50
CA LEU A 106 -0.36 -0.31 -2.77
C LEU A 106 -1.42 -1.21 -3.40
N GLU A 107 -2.13 -2.01 -2.59
CA GLU A 107 -3.19 -2.91 -3.05
C GLU A 107 -4.40 -2.16 -3.61
N LEU A 108 -4.77 -1.01 -3.04
CA LEU A 108 -5.89 -0.17 -3.51
C LEU A 108 -5.77 0.23 -4.99
N ARG A 109 -4.55 0.39 -5.51
CA ARG A 109 -4.32 0.76 -6.92
C ARG A 109 -4.46 -0.42 -7.89
N THR A 110 -4.41 -1.64 -7.35
CA THR A 110 -4.44 -2.89 -8.13
C THR A 110 -5.77 -3.61 -8.06
N LYS A 111 -6.45 -3.55 -6.91
CA LYS A 111 -7.74 -4.20 -6.68
C LYS A 111 -8.89 -3.41 -7.31
N THR A 112 -9.94 -4.15 -7.63
CA THR A 112 -11.20 -3.67 -8.19
C THR A 112 -12.31 -3.76 -7.15
N VAL A 113 -13.46 -3.13 -7.43
CA VAL A 113 -14.66 -3.23 -6.58
C VAL A 113 -15.11 -4.68 -6.42
N GLU A 114 -15.02 -5.48 -7.47
CA GLU A 114 -15.39 -6.91 -7.44
C GLU A 114 -14.64 -7.69 -6.35
N ASP A 115 -13.37 -7.34 -6.11
CA ASP A 115 -12.51 -8.06 -5.15
C ASP A 115 -12.92 -7.84 -3.68
N VAL A 116 -13.69 -6.78 -3.38
CA VAL A 116 -14.01 -6.35 -2.01
C VAL A 116 -15.51 -6.16 -1.75
N MET A 117 -16.35 -6.19 -2.79
CA MET A 117 -17.78 -5.97 -2.64
C MET A 117 -18.48 -7.12 -1.89
N THR A 118 -19.51 -6.79 -1.10
CA THR A 118 -20.41 -7.80 -0.54
C THR A 118 -21.38 -8.28 -1.62
N PRO A 119 -21.50 -9.59 -1.86
CA PRO A 119 -22.45 -10.12 -2.83
C PRO A 119 -23.90 -9.73 -2.48
N LEU A 120 -24.69 -9.36 -3.50
CA LEU A 120 -26.07 -8.89 -3.35
C LEU A 120 -26.98 -9.85 -2.54
N ARG A 121 -26.73 -11.16 -2.66
CA ARG A 121 -27.43 -12.22 -1.92
C ARG A 121 -27.22 -12.16 -0.41
N ASP A 122 -26.08 -11.64 0.03
CA ASP A 122 -25.68 -11.59 1.44
C ASP A 122 -25.99 -10.21 2.06
N CYS A 123 -26.51 -9.27 1.26
CA CYS A 123 -26.93 -7.95 1.71
C CYS A 123 -28.31 -7.99 2.37
N PHE A 124 -28.42 -7.38 3.55
CA PHE A 124 -29.71 -7.04 4.15
C PHE A 124 -30.35 -5.89 3.35
N MET A 125 -31.59 -6.10 2.92
CA MET A 125 -32.32 -5.19 2.04
C MET A 125 -33.79 -5.21 2.39
N ILE A 126 -34.47 -4.08 2.14
CA ILE A 126 -35.90 -3.92 2.42
C ILE A 126 -36.67 -3.66 1.12
N THR A 127 -37.90 -4.17 1.04
CA THR A 127 -38.77 -3.88 -0.11
C THR A 127 -39.27 -2.44 -0.05
N ALA A 128 -39.38 -1.77 -1.19
CA ALA A 128 -39.96 -0.44 -1.30
C ALA A 128 -41.42 -0.42 -0.83
N GLU A 129 -42.15 -1.54 -0.89
CA GLU A 129 -43.54 -1.63 -0.40
C GLU A 129 -43.64 -1.83 1.12
N ALA A 130 -42.52 -1.90 1.84
CA ALA A 130 -42.53 -2.10 3.28
C ALA A 130 -43.17 -0.93 4.02
N VAL A 131 -43.79 -1.27 5.15
CA VAL A 131 -44.38 -0.32 6.08
C VAL A 131 -43.49 -0.27 7.31
N LEU A 132 -43.20 0.93 7.80
CA LEU A 132 -42.38 1.16 8.99
C LEU A 132 -43.20 0.93 10.25
N ASP A 133 -43.61 -0.33 10.47
CA ASP A 133 -44.25 -0.79 11.70
C ASP A 133 -43.20 -1.16 12.76
N PHE A 134 -43.65 -1.48 13.98
CA PHE A 134 -42.76 -1.88 15.07
C PHE A 134 -41.85 -3.07 14.71
N ASN A 135 -42.37 -4.05 13.96
CA ASN A 135 -41.59 -5.23 13.57
C ASN A 135 -40.48 -4.87 12.60
N THR A 136 -40.82 -4.14 11.53
CA THR A 136 -39.86 -3.73 10.49
C THR A 136 -38.82 -2.78 11.06
N MET A 137 -39.23 -1.83 11.90
CA MET A 137 -38.31 -0.94 12.62
C MET A 137 -37.37 -1.72 13.54
N SER A 138 -37.88 -2.72 14.25
CA SER A 138 -37.05 -3.59 15.10
C SER A 138 -36.05 -4.40 14.26
N GLU A 139 -36.48 -4.99 13.14
CA GLU A 139 -35.60 -5.73 12.22
C GLU A 139 -34.49 -4.85 11.66
N ILE A 140 -34.81 -3.62 11.25
CA ILE A 140 -33.83 -2.63 10.79
C ILE A 140 -32.79 -2.34 11.88
N MET A 141 -33.23 -2.11 13.12
CA MET A 141 -32.34 -1.80 14.24
C MET A 141 -31.48 -3.00 14.66
N GLU A 142 -32.05 -4.21 14.68
CA GLU A 142 -31.34 -5.46 14.98
C GLU A 142 -30.29 -5.80 13.92
N SER A 143 -30.52 -5.41 12.66
CA SER A 143 -29.54 -5.62 11.58
C SER A 143 -28.20 -4.89 11.82
N GLY A 144 -28.22 -3.79 12.59
CA GLY A 144 -27.03 -2.99 12.89
C GLY A 144 -26.45 -2.19 11.71
N TYR A 145 -27.09 -2.22 10.53
CA TYR A 145 -26.63 -1.49 9.35
C TYR A 145 -27.14 -0.05 9.33
N THR A 146 -26.26 0.91 9.01
CA THR A 146 -26.66 2.33 8.91
C THR A 146 -27.31 2.69 7.57
N ARG A 147 -26.98 1.94 6.51
CA ARG A 147 -27.45 2.19 5.13
C ARG A 147 -28.01 0.90 4.56
N ILE A 148 -29.29 0.91 4.21
CA ILE A 148 -30.02 -0.28 3.79
C ILE A 148 -30.57 -0.05 2.38
N PRO A 149 -30.15 -0.83 1.38
CA PRO A 149 -30.70 -0.74 0.03
C PRO A 149 -32.19 -1.09 0.01
N VAL A 150 -32.95 -0.32 -0.76
CA VAL A 150 -34.37 -0.52 -0.98
C VAL A 150 -34.59 -1.00 -2.40
N PHE A 151 -35.26 -2.13 -2.58
CA PHE A 151 -35.52 -2.73 -3.90
C PHE A 151 -37.02 -2.76 -4.22
N GLU A 152 -37.35 -2.76 -5.50
CA GLU A 152 -38.74 -2.88 -5.97
C GLU A 152 -38.89 -4.09 -6.90
N GLY A 153 -39.78 -5.01 -6.54
CA GLY A 153 -39.98 -6.28 -7.25
C GLY A 153 -38.82 -7.25 -7.03
N ASP A 154 -37.83 -7.24 -7.93
CA ASP A 154 -36.65 -8.11 -7.83
C ASP A 154 -35.55 -7.48 -6.97
N ARG A 155 -34.79 -8.30 -6.24
CA ARG A 155 -33.68 -7.83 -5.37
C ARG A 155 -32.55 -7.17 -6.18
N SER A 156 -32.45 -7.50 -7.47
CA SER A 156 -31.53 -6.87 -8.41
C SER A 156 -31.89 -5.42 -8.73
N ASN A 157 -33.16 -5.03 -8.53
CA ASN A 157 -33.68 -3.73 -8.88
C ASN A 157 -33.69 -2.78 -7.66
N ILE A 158 -32.53 -2.25 -7.32
CA ILE A 158 -32.36 -1.27 -6.23
C ILE A 158 -32.83 0.11 -6.70
N VAL A 159 -33.82 0.67 -6.02
CA VAL A 159 -34.47 1.95 -6.38
C VAL A 159 -34.09 3.10 -5.45
N ASP A 160 -33.85 2.82 -4.17
CA ASP A 160 -33.57 3.83 -3.13
C ASP A 160 -32.57 3.31 -2.10
N LEU A 161 -32.06 4.21 -1.25
CA LEU A 161 -31.19 3.89 -0.12
C LEU A 161 -31.75 4.51 1.16
N LEU A 162 -32.08 3.66 2.13
CA LEU A 162 -32.59 4.08 3.43
C LEU A 162 -31.44 4.34 4.40
N PHE A 163 -31.39 5.51 5.02
CA PHE A 163 -30.49 5.76 6.15
C PHE A 163 -31.26 5.61 7.45
N VAL A 164 -30.71 4.84 8.39
CA VAL A 164 -31.38 4.59 9.69
C VAL A 164 -31.61 5.89 10.48
N LYS A 165 -30.74 6.90 10.31
CA LYS A 165 -30.93 8.21 10.95
C LYS A 165 -32.19 8.95 10.50
N ASP A 166 -32.70 8.66 9.31
CA ASP A 166 -33.91 9.28 8.77
C ASP A 166 -35.18 8.76 9.45
N LEU A 167 -35.06 7.60 10.11
CA LEU A 167 -36.12 6.99 10.90
C LEU A 167 -36.22 7.58 12.31
N ALA A 168 -35.32 8.49 12.71
CA ALA A 168 -35.23 9.00 14.08
C ALA A 168 -36.51 9.74 14.55
N PHE A 169 -37.27 10.31 13.62
CA PHE A 169 -38.53 11.02 13.90
C PHE A 169 -39.76 10.28 13.35
N VAL A 170 -39.60 9.03 12.91
CA VAL A 170 -40.71 8.22 12.42
C VAL A 170 -41.28 7.43 13.59
N ASP A 171 -42.55 7.65 13.88
CA ASP A 171 -43.27 6.87 14.87
C ASP A 171 -43.69 5.51 14.26
N PRO A 172 -43.30 4.37 14.85
CA PRO A 172 -43.76 3.05 14.40
C PRO A 172 -45.28 2.88 14.47
N ASP A 173 -45.97 3.61 15.35
CA ASP A 173 -47.43 3.53 15.51
C ASP A 173 -48.16 4.15 14.30
N ASP A 174 -47.53 5.09 13.59
CA ASP A 174 -48.09 5.72 12.39
C ASP A 174 -48.12 4.79 11.16
N CYS A 175 -47.40 3.65 11.21
CA CYS A 175 -47.31 2.70 10.11
C CYS A 175 -46.99 3.39 8.76
N THR A 176 -46.00 4.30 8.79
CA THR A 176 -45.68 5.11 7.62
C THR A 176 -45.07 4.23 6.52
N PRO A 177 -45.54 4.33 5.25
CA PRO A 177 -44.93 3.61 4.15
C PRO A 177 -43.47 4.06 3.92
N LEU A 178 -42.56 3.10 3.71
CA LEU A 178 -41.14 3.39 3.48
C LEU A 178 -40.92 4.31 2.26
N LYS A 179 -41.76 4.19 1.22
CA LYS A 179 -41.73 5.08 0.03
C LYS A 179 -41.85 6.55 0.40
N THR A 180 -42.54 6.89 1.48
CA THR A 180 -42.72 8.29 1.89
C THR A 180 -41.41 8.87 2.42
N ILE A 181 -40.69 8.11 3.24
CA ILE A 181 -39.41 8.54 3.83
C ILE A 181 -38.33 8.59 2.75
N THR A 182 -38.20 7.53 1.96
CA THR A 182 -37.20 7.44 0.88
C THR A 182 -37.39 8.55 -0.16
N ARG A 183 -38.63 8.86 -0.56
CA ARG A 183 -38.92 9.99 -1.47
C ARG A 183 -38.70 11.36 -0.86
N PHE A 184 -38.92 11.51 0.45
CA PHE A 184 -38.71 12.78 1.15
C PHE A 184 -37.23 13.14 1.24
N TYR A 185 -36.39 12.18 1.64
CA TYR A 185 -34.95 12.40 1.75
C TYR A 185 -34.21 12.26 0.41
N ASN A 186 -34.69 11.37 -0.47
CA ASN A 186 -34.20 11.15 -1.84
C ASN A 186 -32.66 11.08 -1.93
N HIS A 187 -32.05 10.18 -1.17
CA HIS A 187 -30.60 10.02 -1.15
C HIS A 187 -30.07 9.58 -2.51
N PRO A 188 -29.00 10.21 -3.03
CA PRO A 188 -28.46 9.85 -4.33
C PRO A 188 -27.85 8.44 -4.34
N LEU A 189 -28.22 7.66 -5.34
CA LEU A 189 -27.60 6.35 -5.61
C LEU A 189 -26.39 6.50 -6.52
N HIS A 190 -25.25 6.00 -6.05
CA HIS A 190 -24.01 5.95 -6.82
C HIS A 190 -23.78 4.54 -7.34
N PHE A 191 -24.03 4.33 -8.62
CA PHE A 191 -23.80 3.06 -9.30
C PHE A 191 -22.41 3.05 -9.93
N VAL A 192 -21.74 1.90 -9.81
CA VAL A 192 -20.35 1.70 -10.20
C VAL A 192 -20.21 0.35 -10.88
N PHE A 193 -19.31 0.25 -11.87
CA PHE A 193 -18.96 -1.02 -12.51
C PHE A 193 -17.99 -1.85 -11.66
N ASN A 194 -18.11 -3.18 -11.76
CA ASN A 194 -17.31 -4.14 -11.00
C ASN A 194 -15.79 -4.01 -11.25
N ASP A 195 -15.40 -3.61 -12.46
CA ASP A 195 -14.01 -3.41 -12.89
C ASP A 195 -13.40 -2.08 -12.41
N THR A 196 -14.18 -1.24 -11.73
CA THR A 196 -13.67 0.04 -11.25
C THR A 196 -12.63 -0.18 -10.15
N LYS A 197 -11.54 0.58 -10.21
CA LYS A 197 -10.44 0.47 -9.25
C LYS A 197 -10.77 1.12 -7.90
N LEU A 198 -10.21 0.57 -6.83
CA LEU A 198 -10.48 1.06 -5.47
C LEU A 198 -9.92 2.46 -5.21
N ASP A 199 -8.84 2.87 -5.89
CA ASP A 199 -8.30 4.23 -5.79
C ASP A 199 -9.29 5.28 -6.34
N ALA A 200 -9.85 5.03 -7.52
CA ALA A 200 -10.90 5.87 -8.10
C ALA A 200 -12.17 5.89 -7.22
N MET A 201 -12.58 4.73 -6.70
CA MET A 201 -13.71 4.63 -5.79
C MET A 201 -13.54 5.41 -4.49
N LEU A 202 -12.34 5.37 -3.91
CA LEU A 202 -12.07 6.12 -2.70
C LEU A 202 -12.16 7.63 -2.95
N GLU A 203 -11.71 8.11 -4.11
CA GLU A 203 -11.87 9.52 -4.50
C GLU A 203 -13.34 9.91 -4.68
N GLU A 204 -14.16 9.05 -5.28
CA GLU A 204 -15.60 9.28 -5.40
C GLU A 204 -16.27 9.32 -4.03
N PHE A 205 -16.00 8.36 -3.16
CA PHE A 205 -16.53 8.36 -1.78
C PHE A 205 -16.16 9.63 -1.02
N LYS A 206 -14.92 10.10 -1.15
CA LYS A 206 -14.50 11.36 -0.53
C LYS A 206 -15.35 12.51 -1.05
N LYS A 207 -15.53 12.66 -2.37
CA LYS A 207 -16.33 13.75 -2.95
C LYS A 207 -17.77 13.76 -2.43
N VAL A 208 -18.42 12.60 -2.37
CA VAL A 208 -19.81 12.48 -1.91
C VAL A 208 -19.93 12.80 -0.42
N MET A 209 -18.98 12.35 0.39
CA MET A 209 -18.97 12.62 1.84
C MET A 209 -18.76 14.11 2.18
N TRP A 210 -18.06 14.87 1.34
CA TRP A 210 -17.92 16.33 1.54
C TRP A 210 -19.18 17.13 1.15
N LEU A 211 -20.12 16.51 0.43
CA LEU A 211 -21.35 17.14 -0.04
C LEU A 211 -22.58 16.81 0.82
N ALA A 212 -22.46 15.86 1.76
CA ALA A 212 -23.52 15.42 2.68
C ALA A 212 -23.27 15.88 4.11
#